data_AF-A0A5A7RRI2-F1
#
_entry.id   AF-A0A5A7RRI2-F1
#
_cell.length_a   1.000
_cell.length_b   1.000
_cell.length_c   1.000
_cell.angle_alpha   90.00
_cell.angle_beta   90.00
_cell.angle_gamma   90.00
#
_symmetry.space_group_name_H-M   'P 1'
#
loop_
_entity.id
_entity.type
_entity.pdbx_description
1 polymer ?
#
loop_
_entity_poly.entity_id
_entity_poly.type
_entity_poly.pdbx_seq_one_letter_code
_entity_poly.pdbx_strand_id
1 'polypeptide(L)'
;MKNFLPVMAAVLILLINPLSGCLEKSSGSEQLIARTFWAEIYEPEVNISDIGSGGIPEVGIHYSKVGEGKEKAGIGDQIFLCYGVYTRNMNAFDGKAYCKVDGKLLSPFDTDHEYLPTSYEESLQVGLPPLLGNEAEISPEEVHTFKWPYRFSSYGNHTAEFYLKDINGTIYGRIERNFSIDYVNQNDSRWGFIITVDPPGDEVASWKDGAMVFDMLSRRYGFPRQNIIYLSNGCATRDNVLNAMKWVSQHTDAGSKIVFWASGHGGLELNGDDDREIIDGKIELWDGNLYDGDVADFFADSNSVNILSVVDTCFSGEFGGPDDLESVFAHFGSGNKMEEEGRVLITSSTTITRAKATDNGGLLTIFMVAALEGIEDRMGNTADSNDDGKISAEEAGFWAVLHCYARHSFPELNDCYIGDLYLEK
;
A
#
# COMPACT_ATOMS: atom_id res chain seq x y z
N MET A 1 39.24 36.75 6.99
CA MET A 1 37.76 36.69 6.81
C MET A 1 37.40 36.34 5.36
N LYS A 2 37.79 35.16 4.88
CA LYS A 2 37.32 34.49 3.67
C LYS A 2 37.57 33.00 3.98
N ASN A 3 36.58 32.12 3.77
CA ASN A 3 36.56 30.66 4.07
C ASN A 3 35.59 30.17 5.16
N PHE A 4 34.59 30.95 5.60
CA PHE A 4 33.54 30.46 6.51
C PHE A 4 32.15 30.24 5.87
N LEU A 5 32.00 30.54 4.58
CA LEU A 5 30.69 30.51 3.91
C LEU A 5 30.22 29.12 3.41
N PRO A 6 31.08 28.26 2.80
CA PRO A 6 30.60 26.95 2.32
C PRO A 6 30.37 25.94 3.45
N VAL A 7 31.14 26.06 4.55
CA VAL A 7 30.98 25.22 5.74
C VAL A 7 29.66 25.52 6.45
N MET A 8 29.22 26.79 6.50
CA MET A 8 27.90 27.10 7.06
C MET A 8 26.76 26.61 6.18
N ALA A 9 26.87 26.63 4.85
CA ALA A 9 25.81 26.12 3.98
C ALA A 9 25.61 24.61 4.09
N ALA A 10 26.71 23.84 4.13
CA ALA A 10 26.64 22.38 4.33
C ALA A 10 26.15 22.01 5.75
N VAL A 11 26.52 22.79 6.77
CA VAL A 11 26.03 22.60 8.15
C VAL A 11 24.58 23.07 8.32
N LEU A 12 24.11 24.05 7.55
CA LEU A 12 22.72 24.51 7.60
C LEU A 12 21.76 23.48 7.00
N ILE A 13 22.14 22.80 5.92
CA ILE A 13 21.34 21.73 5.29
C ILE A 13 21.17 20.53 6.24
N LEU A 14 22.14 20.29 7.13
CA LEU A 14 22.10 19.24 8.16
C LEU A 14 21.12 19.52 9.33
N LEU A 15 20.54 20.72 9.43
CA LEU A 15 19.78 21.18 10.60
C LEU A 15 18.26 21.34 10.37
N ILE A 16 17.74 21.12 9.17
CA ILE A 16 16.35 21.49 8.84
C ILE A 16 15.42 20.28 8.66
N ASN A 17 15.94 19.05 8.66
CA ASN A 17 15.12 17.86 8.39
C ASN A 17 14.95 16.98 9.63
N PRO A 18 13.77 16.38 9.86
CA PRO A 18 13.54 15.52 11.00
C PRO A 18 14.25 14.18 10.76
N LEU A 19 15.53 14.09 11.16
CA LEU A 19 16.27 12.96 11.73
C LEU A 19 17.81 13.21 11.70
N SER A 20 18.26 14.16 12.52
CA SER A 20 19.62 14.33 13.10
C SER A 20 20.87 14.00 12.24
N GLY A 21 21.60 15.04 11.82
CA GLY A 21 22.99 14.91 11.35
C GLY A 21 23.96 14.46 12.46
N CYS A 22 25.00 13.71 12.11
CA CYS A 22 26.08 13.34 13.01
C CYS A 22 27.46 13.61 12.42
N LEU A 23 28.42 13.95 13.28
CA LEU A 23 29.80 14.22 12.92
C LEU A 23 30.72 13.20 13.60
N GLU A 24 31.56 12.53 12.80
CA GLU A 24 32.61 11.65 13.31
C GLU A 24 33.98 12.22 12.98
N LYS A 25 34.84 12.22 14.01
CA LYS A 25 36.25 12.59 13.91
C LYS A 25 37.06 11.37 14.32
N SER A 26 38.01 10.96 13.48
CA SER A 26 38.90 9.86 13.86
C SER A 26 39.94 10.38 14.87
N SER A 27 40.16 9.63 15.95
CA SER A 27 41.09 10.02 17.01
C SER A 27 42.52 10.14 16.47
N GLY A 28 43.02 11.36 16.34
CA GLY A 28 44.39 11.64 15.89
C GLY A 28 44.56 11.97 14.41
N SER A 29 43.48 12.00 13.60
CA SER A 29 43.53 12.49 12.22
C SER A 29 42.58 13.68 11.99
N GLU A 30 42.90 14.55 11.05
CA GLU A 30 42.00 15.64 10.61
C GLU A 30 40.82 15.13 9.74
N GLN A 31 40.64 13.82 9.59
CA GLN A 31 39.55 13.24 8.80
C GLN A 31 38.20 13.51 9.45
N LEU A 32 37.26 13.92 8.61
CA LEU A 32 35.92 14.29 9.03
C LEU A 32 34.91 13.60 8.12
N ILE A 33 33.95 12.93 8.74
CA ILE A 33 32.80 12.34 8.05
C ILE A 33 31.54 12.91 8.68
N ALA A 34 30.79 13.67 7.89
CA ALA A 34 29.45 14.13 8.24
C ALA A 34 28.43 13.26 7.51
N ARG A 35 27.31 12.99 8.19
CA ARG A 35 26.26 12.10 7.68
C ARG A 35 24.89 12.56 8.11
N THR A 36 23.92 12.33 7.24
CA THR A 36 22.50 12.63 7.47
C THR A 36 21.63 11.51 6.93
N PHE A 37 20.47 11.34 7.56
CA PHE A 37 19.45 10.40 7.14
C PHE A 37 18.08 11.06 7.21
N TRP A 38 17.24 10.81 6.22
CA TRP A 38 15.85 11.24 6.21
C TRP A 38 15.00 10.27 5.38
N ALA A 39 13.68 10.39 5.48
CA ALA A 39 12.72 9.66 4.67
C ALA A 39 11.96 10.66 3.79
N GLU A 40 11.83 10.37 2.51
CA GLU A 40 10.92 11.06 1.58
C GLU A 40 9.66 10.22 1.40
N ILE A 41 8.48 10.84 1.47
CA ILE A 41 7.19 10.15 1.34
C ILE A 41 6.52 10.58 0.05
N TYR A 42 5.97 9.60 -0.68
CA TYR A 42 5.29 9.77 -1.95
C TYR A 42 3.90 9.15 -1.88
N GLU A 43 2.91 9.84 -2.45
CA GLU A 43 1.52 9.37 -2.53
C GLU A 43 1.07 9.34 -4.00
N PRO A 44 0.24 8.35 -4.39
CA PRO A 44 -0.22 8.20 -5.77
C PRO A 44 -1.39 9.13 -6.08
N GLU A 45 -1.24 10.05 -7.02
CA GLU A 45 -2.31 10.81 -7.66
C GLU A 45 -2.89 10.06 -8.85
N VAL A 46 -4.20 9.82 -8.81
CA VAL A 46 -4.91 9.02 -9.79
C VAL A 46 -5.92 9.87 -10.54
N ASN A 47 -5.89 9.77 -11.87
CA ASN A 47 -6.90 10.32 -12.75
C ASN A 47 -7.59 9.16 -13.47
N ILE A 48 -8.90 9.06 -13.30
CA ILE A 48 -9.75 8.08 -13.98
C ILE A 48 -10.63 8.86 -14.96
N SER A 49 -10.63 8.45 -16.23
CA SER A 49 -11.45 9.10 -17.26
C SER A 49 -12.89 8.58 -17.29
N ASP A 50 -13.79 9.37 -17.87
CA ASP A 50 -15.13 8.90 -18.24
C ASP A 50 -15.09 7.67 -19.13
N ILE A 51 -16.14 6.85 -19.09
CA ILE A 51 -16.24 5.68 -19.95
C ILE A 51 -16.43 6.14 -21.40
N GLY A 52 -15.33 6.27 -22.12
CA GLY A 52 -15.33 6.60 -23.55
C GLY A 52 -15.73 5.42 -24.44
N SER A 53 -15.57 5.61 -25.76
CA SER A 53 -15.85 4.58 -26.78
C SER A 53 -15.00 3.31 -26.65
N GLY A 54 -13.88 3.36 -25.92
CA GLY A 54 -13.06 2.20 -25.56
C GLY A 54 -13.70 1.32 -24.48
N GLY A 55 -14.58 1.90 -23.65
CA GLY A 55 -15.42 1.18 -22.70
C GLY A 55 -14.73 0.84 -21.39
N ILE A 56 -13.45 1.10 -21.23
CA ILE A 56 -12.82 0.98 -19.92
C ILE A 56 -12.25 2.37 -19.64
N PRO A 57 -12.46 2.92 -18.43
CA PRO A 57 -11.76 4.12 -18.01
C PRO A 57 -10.26 3.99 -18.25
N GLU A 58 -9.65 5.08 -18.73
CA GLU A 58 -8.20 5.20 -18.72
C GLU A 58 -7.77 5.58 -17.29
N VAL A 59 -6.70 4.96 -16.81
CA VAL A 59 -6.17 5.19 -15.45
C VAL A 59 -4.77 5.78 -15.58
N GLY A 60 -4.63 7.05 -15.22
CA GLY A 60 -3.34 7.73 -15.10
C GLY A 60 -2.92 7.79 -13.64
N ILE A 61 -1.69 7.34 -13.32
CA ILE A 61 -1.14 7.37 -11.97
C ILE A 61 0.17 8.17 -11.96
N HIS A 62 0.30 9.09 -11.01
CA HIS A 62 1.51 9.87 -10.77
C HIS A 62 1.80 9.97 -9.28
N TYR A 63 3.00 9.62 -8.84
CA TYR A 63 3.43 9.78 -7.46
C TYR A 63 4.09 11.14 -7.25
N SER A 64 3.57 11.88 -6.26
CA SER A 64 4.10 13.17 -5.83
C SER A 64 4.75 13.07 -4.47
N LYS A 65 5.86 13.80 -4.25
CA LYS A 65 6.47 13.92 -2.92
C LYS A 65 5.59 14.80 -2.03
N VAL A 66 5.02 14.22 -0.98
CA VAL A 66 4.08 14.91 -0.05
C VAL A 66 4.75 15.35 1.26
N GLY A 67 5.96 14.87 1.52
CA GLY A 67 6.68 15.26 2.73
C GLY A 67 7.97 14.54 2.99
N GLU A 68 8.53 14.86 4.16
CA GLU A 68 9.71 14.23 4.71
C GLU A 68 9.51 13.94 6.19
N GLY A 69 10.13 12.88 6.67
CA GLY A 69 10.14 12.51 8.09
C GLY A 69 9.02 11.55 8.52
N LYS A 70 9.23 10.90 9.67
CA LYS A 70 8.36 9.84 10.20
C LYS A 70 6.95 10.30 10.57
N GLU A 71 6.77 11.56 10.93
CA GLU A 71 5.49 12.11 11.43
C GLU A 71 4.38 12.08 10.35
N LYS A 72 4.77 11.95 9.08
CA LYS A 72 3.87 11.88 7.94
C LYS A 72 3.71 10.47 7.38
N ALA A 73 4.47 9.50 7.88
CA ALA A 73 4.43 8.13 7.37
C ALA A 73 3.27 7.36 8.00
N GLY A 74 2.43 6.76 7.17
CA GLY A 74 1.49 5.71 7.52
C GLY A 74 2.01 4.33 7.11
N ILE A 75 1.28 3.30 7.53
CA ILE A 75 1.56 1.94 7.10
C ILE A 75 1.29 1.84 5.60
N GLY A 76 2.26 1.29 4.88
CA GLY A 76 2.17 1.14 3.44
C GLY A 76 2.62 2.31 2.58
N ASP A 77 3.00 3.46 3.15
CA ASP A 77 3.42 4.60 2.35
C ASP A 77 4.64 4.26 1.48
N GLN A 78 4.64 4.78 0.25
CA GLN A 78 5.82 4.72 -0.60
C GLN A 78 6.88 5.67 -0.04
N ILE A 79 7.95 5.09 0.51
CA ILE A 79 9.03 5.84 1.16
C ILE A 79 10.35 5.62 0.43
N PHE A 80 11.18 6.66 0.41
CA PHE A 80 12.59 6.53 0.06
C PHE A 80 13.46 6.92 1.26
N LEU A 81 14.16 5.93 1.81
CA LEU A 81 15.16 6.13 2.84
C LEU A 81 16.42 6.72 2.21
N CYS A 82 16.81 7.90 2.65
CA CYS A 82 17.86 8.69 2.04
C CYS A 82 19.06 8.83 2.97
N TYR A 83 20.26 8.52 2.46
CA TYR A 83 21.52 8.62 3.21
C TYR A 83 22.45 9.60 2.51
N GLY A 84 22.77 10.70 3.18
CA GLY A 84 23.72 11.70 2.73
C GLY A 84 25.04 11.58 3.48
N VAL A 85 26.17 11.57 2.76
CA VAL A 85 27.51 11.47 3.34
C VAL A 85 28.44 12.51 2.73
N TYR A 86 29.23 13.15 3.59
CA TYR A 86 30.23 14.14 3.25
C TYR A 86 31.54 13.76 3.93
N THR A 87 32.63 13.76 3.18
CA THR A 87 33.96 13.45 3.70
C THR A 87 34.89 14.66 3.52
N ARG A 88 35.86 14.81 4.42
CA ARG A 88 36.90 15.85 4.32
C ARG A 88 38.22 15.31 4.86
N ASN A 89 39.31 15.78 4.26
CA ASN A 89 40.68 15.32 4.53
C ASN A 89 40.87 13.80 4.32
N MET A 90 40.10 13.24 3.39
CA MET A 90 40.19 11.85 2.92
C MET A 90 40.53 11.85 1.43
N ASN A 91 41.23 10.83 0.94
CA ASN A 91 41.36 10.62 -0.50
C ASN A 91 40.03 10.13 -1.05
N ALA A 92 39.76 10.43 -2.33
CA ALA A 92 38.63 9.82 -3.03
C ALA A 92 38.77 8.29 -3.03
N PHE A 93 37.64 7.59 -2.97
CA PHE A 93 37.60 6.13 -2.98
C PHE A 93 36.30 5.64 -3.61
N ASP A 94 36.37 4.50 -4.30
CA ASP A 94 35.17 3.80 -4.76
C ASP A 94 34.46 3.17 -3.55
N GLY A 95 33.20 3.57 -3.33
CA GLY A 95 32.41 3.17 -2.19
C GLY A 95 31.05 2.61 -2.61
N LYS A 96 30.61 1.58 -1.89
CA LYS A 96 29.24 1.08 -1.94
C LYS A 96 28.47 1.48 -0.69
N ALA A 97 27.30 2.08 -0.86
CA ALA A 97 26.40 2.43 0.22
C ALA A 97 25.44 1.28 0.55
N TYR A 98 25.15 1.14 1.83
CA TYR A 98 24.28 0.11 2.37
C TYR A 98 23.21 0.75 3.25
N CYS A 99 21.98 0.24 3.14
CA CYS A 99 20.86 0.55 4.02
C CYS A 99 20.32 -0.76 4.55
N LYS A 100 20.21 -0.89 5.88
CA LYS A 100 19.46 -1.97 6.51
C LYS A 100 18.32 -1.41 7.33
N VAL A 101 17.18 -2.07 7.30
CA VAL A 101 16.06 -1.80 8.20
C VAL A 101 15.73 -3.09 8.94
N ASP A 102 15.70 -3.03 10.26
CA ASP A 102 15.44 -4.17 11.15
C ASP A 102 16.32 -5.39 10.85
N GLY A 103 17.58 -5.12 10.47
CA GLY A 103 18.58 -6.11 10.11
C GLY A 103 18.50 -6.62 8.66
N LYS A 104 17.43 -6.32 7.93
CA LYS A 104 17.26 -6.68 6.50
C LYS A 104 17.97 -5.66 5.61
N LEU A 105 18.82 -6.13 4.72
CA LEU A 105 19.51 -5.29 3.73
C LEU A 105 18.55 -4.90 2.60
N LEU A 106 18.49 -3.61 2.27
CA LEU A 106 17.66 -3.11 1.17
C LEU A 106 18.45 -3.06 -0.14
N SER A 107 17.75 -3.35 -1.25
CA SER A 107 18.25 -3.14 -2.60
C SER A 107 17.78 -1.77 -3.13
N PRO A 108 18.66 -0.94 -3.71
CA PRO A 108 18.23 0.33 -4.29
C PRO A 108 17.36 0.13 -5.53
N PHE A 109 17.50 -0.99 -6.25
CA PHE A 109 16.73 -1.27 -7.46
C PHE A 109 15.47 -2.09 -7.20
N ASP A 110 15.38 -2.71 -6.03
CA ASP A 110 14.22 -3.51 -5.62
C ASP A 110 13.69 -4.43 -6.73
N THR A 111 14.58 -5.28 -7.25
CA THR A 111 14.32 -6.10 -8.45
C THR A 111 13.14 -7.04 -8.32
N ASP A 112 12.77 -7.36 -7.09
CA ASP A 112 11.65 -8.23 -6.78
C ASP A 112 10.35 -7.42 -6.56
N HIS A 113 10.37 -6.09 -6.72
CA HIS A 113 9.25 -5.19 -6.44
C HIS A 113 8.71 -5.34 -5.00
N GLU A 114 9.60 -5.59 -4.03
CA GLU A 114 9.21 -5.82 -2.66
C GLU A 114 8.57 -4.56 -2.04
N TYR A 115 9.07 -3.38 -2.40
CA TYR A 115 8.68 -2.08 -1.85
C TYR A 115 8.22 -1.07 -2.90
N LEU A 116 8.73 -1.17 -4.13
CA LEU A 116 8.24 -0.41 -5.28
C LEU A 116 6.91 -1.00 -5.76
N PRO A 117 6.02 -0.16 -6.33
CA PRO A 117 4.74 -0.65 -6.86
C PRO A 117 4.93 -1.53 -8.10
N THR A 118 5.97 -1.25 -8.90
CA THR A 118 6.31 -1.96 -10.14
C THR A 118 7.82 -1.89 -10.35
N SER A 119 8.31 -2.36 -11.50
CA SER A 119 9.69 -2.24 -11.93
C SER A 119 10.25 -0.84 -11.76
N TYR A 120 11.57 -0.77 -11.58
CA TYR A 120 12.26 0.51 -11.42
C TYR A 120 12.02 1.45 -12.62
N GLU A 121 12.10 0.92 -13.84
CA GLU A 121 11.92 1.68 -15.07
C GLU A 121 10.51 2.28 -15.18
N GLU A 122 9.48 1.56 -14.76
CA GLU A 122 8.10 2.05 -14.75
C GLU A 122 7.83 2.99 -13.57
N SER A 123 8.42 2.70 -12.40
CA SER A 123 8.36 3.56 -11.22
C SER A 123 8.86 4.98 -11.52
N LEU A 124 9.91 5.10 -12.34
CA LEU A 124 10.39 6.39 -12.83
C LEU A 124 9.36 7.14 -13.69
N GLN A 125 8.64 6.42 -14.55
CA GLN A 125 7.66 7.01 -15.48
C GLN A 125 6.45 7.57 -14.73
N VAL A 126 6.11 6.97 -13.58
CA VAL A 126 5.03 7.44 -12.71
C VAL A 126 5.49 8.48 -11.70
N GLY A 127 6.71 9.02 -11.78
CA GLY A 127 7.14 10.16 -10.95
C GLY A 127 7.91 9.82 -9.68
N LEU A 128 8.19 8.53 -9.42
CA LEU A 128 9.08 8.15 -8.33
C LEU A 128 10.54 8.54 -8.64
N PRO A 129 11.34 8.88 -7.62
CA PRO A 129 12.68 9.42 -7.81
C PRO A 129 13.63 8.41 -8.46
N PRO A 130 14.61 8.87 -9.26
CA PRO A 130 15.64 8.00 -9.78
C PRO A 130 16.45 7.38 -8.65
N LEU A 131 16.58 6.06 -8.73
CA LEU A 131 17.42 5.27 -7.85
C LEU A 131 18.81 5.29 -8.46
N LEU A 132 19.62 6.25 -8.00
CA LEU A 132 21.04 6.25 -8.29
C LEU A 132 21.62 4.95 -7.72
N GLY A 133 22.43 4.25 -8.51
CA GLY A 133 23.13 3.05 -8.02
C GLY A 133 23.80 3.33 -6.68
N ASN A 134 23.87 2.33 -5.81
CA ASN A 134 24.50 2.50 -4.50
C ASN A 134 26.03 2.44 -4.55
N GLU A 135 26.64 2.56 -5.73
CA GLU A 135 28.09 2.58 -5.93
C GLU A 135 28.48 3.93 -6.54
N ALA A 136 29.49 4.57 -5.96
CA ALA A 136 29.98 5.88 -6.40
C ALA A 136 31.45 6.09 -6.01
N GLU A 137 32.15 6.92 -6.77
CA GLU A 137 33.43 7.50 -6.33
C GLU A 137 33.14 8.58 -5.28
N ILE A 138 33.52 8.33 -4.04
CA ILE A 138 33.28 9.22 -2.90
C ILE A 138 34.37 10.30 -2.86
N SER A 139 34.14 11.38 -3.59
CA SER A 139 35.01 12.55 -3.60
C SER A 139 34.95 13.34 -2.27
N PRO A 140 36.10 13.81 -1.75
CA PRO A 140 36.13 14.68 -0.59
C PRO A 140 35.53 16.06 -0.91
N GLU A 141 34.96 16.68 0.12
CA GLU A 141 34.29 17.97 0.07
C GLU A 141 33.02 18.03 -0.80
N GLU A 142 32.49 16.88 -1.19
CA GLU A 142 31.20 16.71 -1.89
C GLU A 142 30.19 15.93 -1.03
N VAL A 143 28.90 16.20 -1.25
CA VAL A 143 27.81 15.45 -0.60
C VAL A 143 27.32 14.39 -1.57
N HIS A 144 27.46 13.13 -1.17
CA HIS A 144 26.93 11.98 -1.90
C HIS A 144 25.62 11.53 -1.25
N THR A 145 24.57 11.32 -2.05
CA THR A 145 23.24 10.92 -1.58
C THR A 145 22.80 9.62 -2.22
N PHE A 146 22.34 8.69 -1.39
CA PHE A 146 21.84 7.38 -1.80
C PHE A 146 20.40 7.20 -1.33
N LYS A 147 19.60 6.44 -2.08
CA LYS A 147 18.18 6.23 -1.81
C LYS A 147 17.82 4.75 -1.92
N TRP A 148 16.91 4.30 -1.06
CA TRP A 148 16.32 2.95 -1.10
C TRP A 148 14.81 3.05 -0.97
N PRO A 149 14.03 2.38 -1.83
CA PRO A 149 12.60 2.26 -1.64
C PRO A 149 12.33 1.44 -0.38
N TYR A 150 11.27 1.80 0.34
CA TYR A 150 10.84 1.11 1.52
C TYR A 150 9.36 1.38 1.80
N ARG A 151 8.71 0.49 2.53
CA ARG A 151 7.37 0.65 3.07
C ARG A 151 7.32 0.03 4.46
N PHE A 152 6.69 0.72 5.41
CA PHE A 152 6.45 0.15 6.74
C PHE A 152 5.23 -0.77 6.69
N SER A 153 5.35 -1.98 7.22
CA SER A 153 4.26 -2.97 7.26
C SER A 153 3.53 -3.03 8.61
N SER A 154 4.06 -2.36 9.64
CA SER A 154 3.46 -2.36 10.99
C SER A 154 3.84 -1.10 11.78
N TYR A 155 3.02 -0.78 12.77
CA TYR A 155 3.33 0.25 13.76
C TYR A 155 4.37 -0.25 14.77
N GLY A 156 5.17 0.66 15.31
CA GLY A 156 6.13 0.39 16.36
C GLY A 156 7.56 0.76 16.01
N ASN A 157 8.50 0.17 16.74
CA ASN A 157 9.90 0.52 16.68
C ASN A 157 10.61 -0.15 15.51
N HIS A 158 11.37 0.65 14.77
CA HIS A 158 12.25 0.24 13.69
C HIS A 158 13.68 0.74 13.93
N THR A 159 14.63 0.01 13.36
CA THR A 159 16.05 0.37 13.37
C THR A 159 16.55 0.49 11.94
N ALA A 160 17.00 1.68 11.54
CA ALA A 160 17.69 1.88 10.27
C ALA A 160 19.20 2.05 10.47
N GLU A 161 19.98 1.34 9.67
CA GLU A 161 21.43 1.40 9.64
C GLU A 161 21.92 1.78 8.24
N PHE A 162 22.79 2.80 8.16
CA PHE A 162 23.44 3.22 6.92
C PHE A 162 24.95 3.23 7.07
N TYR A 163 25.67 2.85 6.02
CA TYR A 163 27.12 2.95 5.96
C TYR A 163 27.65 2.86 4.52
N LEU A 164 28.90 3.31 4.33
CA LEU A 164 29.68 3.05 3.13
C LEU A 164 30.68 1.90 3.38
N LYS A 165 31.00 1.13 2.34
CA LYS A 165 32.09 0.16 2.34
C LYS A 165 32.97 0.38 1.11
N ASP A 166 34.28 0.50 1.30
CA ASP A 166 35.23 0.56 0.18
C ASP A 166 35.58 -0.83 -0.37
N ILE A 167 36.37 -0.86 -1.45
CA ILE A 167 36.86 -2.09 -2.09
C ILE A 167 37.69 -3.00 -1.17
N ASN A 168 38.29 -2.45 -0.11
CA ASN A 168 39.08 -3.19 0.88
C ASN A 168 38.22 -3.69 2.05
N GLY A 169 36.94 -3.30 2.08
CA GLY A 169 35.99 -3.65 3.12
C GLY A 169 35.97 -2.71 4.32
N THR A 170 36.68 -1.58 4.26
CA THR A 170 36.65 -0.56 5.31
C THR A 170 35.27 0.11 5.34
N ILE A 171 34.71 0.26 6.54
CA ILE A 171 33.40 0.89 6.74
C ILE A 171 33.57 2.37 7.11
N TYR A 172 32.82 3.24 6.45
CA TYR A 172 32.79 4.68 6.71
C TYR A 172 31.37 5.17 6.98
N GLY A 173 31.26 6.23 7.79
CA GLY A 173 30.01 6.97 7.97
C GLY A 173 28.87 6.18 8.60
N ARG A 174 29.17 5.10 9.35
CA ARG A 174 28.14 4.27 9.95
C ARG A 174 27.21 5.09 10.87
N ILE A 175 25.91 4.98 10.64
CA ILE A 175 24.86 5.59 11.45
C ILE A 175 23.74 4.58 11.66
N GLU A 176 23.38 4.38 12.92
CA GLU A 176 22.24 3.58 13.33
C GLU A 176 21.22 4.50 14.02
N ARG A 177 19.94 4.31 13.70
CA ARG A 177 18.84 5.12 14.23
C ARG A 177 17.66 4.22 14.57
N ASN A 178 17.25 4.33 15.82
CA ASN A 178 16.00 3.76 16.30
C ASN A 178 14.93 4.85 16.20
N PHE A 179 13.80 4.52 15.60
CA PHE A 179 12.64 5.40 15.51
C PHE A 179 11.37 4.55 15.58
N SER A 180 10.23 5.19 15.85
CA SER A 180 8.94 4.51 15.90
C SER A 180 7.98 5.14 14.90
N ILE A 181 7.21 4.29 14.21
CA ILE A 181 6.03 4.67 13.45
C ILE A 181 4.85 4.47 14.39
N ASP A 182 4.36 5.58 14.93
CA ASP A 182 3.34 5.57 15.98
C ASP A 182 1.98 5.97 15.40
N TYR A 183 0.94 5.24 15.79
CA TYR A 183 -0.43 5.67 15.51
C TYR A 183 -0.81 6.86 16.38
N VAL A 184 -1.41 7.85 15.75
CA VAL A 184 -2.00 9.04 16.33
C VAL A 184 -3.50 8.95 16.08
N ASN A 185 -4.30 8.95 17.15
CA ASN A 185 -5.76 8.90 17.02
C ASN A 185 -6.29 10.10 16.22
N GLN A 186 -7.08 9.82 15.18
CA GLN A 186 -7.54 10.80 14.21
C GLN A 186 -8.91 11.43 14.54
N ASN A 187 -9.58 11.00 15.62
CA ASN A 187 -10.97 11.38 15.95
C ASN A 187 -11.94 11.19 14.77
N ASP A 188 -11.71 10.13 14.01
CA ASP A 188 -12.47 9.72 12.84
C ASP A 188 -12.31 8.20 12.76
N SER A 189 -13.43 7.47 12.71
CA SER A 189 -13.43 6.00 12.78
C SER A 189 -13.72 5.35 11.43
N ARG A 190 -13.32 6.03 10.35
CA ARG A 190 -13.29 5.48 8.99
C ARG A 190 -11.91 4.88 8.74
N TRP A 191 -11.88 3.62 8.32
CA TRP A 191 -10.68 2.80 8.17
C TRP A 191 -10.63 2.19 6.78
N GLY A 192 -9.46 2.26 6.14
CA GLY A 192 -9.17 1.58 4.88
C GLY A 192 -8.16 0.47 5.13
N PHE A 193 -8.41 -0.73 4.63
CA PHE A 193 -7.45 -1.82 4.64
C PHE A 193 -7.31 -2.37 3.22
N ILE A 194 -6.16 -2.07 2.60
CA ILE A 194 -5.88 -2.34 1.20
C ILE A 194 -4.76 -3.38 1.13
N ILE A 195 -4.97 -4.44 0.37
CA ILE A 195 -4.00 -5.52 0.14
C ILE A 195 -3.81 -5.65 -1.37
N THR A 196 -2.58 -5.52 -1.84
CA THR A 196 -2.26 -5.74 -3.27
C THR A 196 -0.98 -6.54 -3.44
N VAL A 197 -1.02 -7.61 -4.23
CA VAL A 197 0.16 -8.44 -4.49
C VAL A 197 0.35 -8.60 -6.00
N ASP A 198 1.52 -8.20 -6.48
CA ASP A 198 1.89 -8.15 -7.89
C ASP A 198 3.36 -8.61 -8.08
N PRO A 199 3.65 -9.91 -7.90
CA PRO A 199 5.02 -10.42 -7.92
C PRO A 199 5.59 -10.39 -9.34
N PRO A 200 6.90 -10.11 -9.51
CA PRO A 200 7.52 -10.06 -10.82
C PRO A 200 7.37 -11.36 -11.62
N GLY A 201 7.00 -11.24 -12.90
CA GLY A 201 6.81 -12.35 -13.82
C GLY A 201 5.43 -13.02 -13.75
N ASP A 202 4.54 -12.57 -12.86
CA ASP A 202 3.15 -12.99 -12.77
C ASP A 202 2.23 -11.80 -12.46
N GLU A 203 2.55 -10.64 -13.03
CA GLU A 203 1.87 -9.38 -12.73
C GLU A 203 0.45 -9.31 -13.33
N VAL A 204 -0.49 -8.82 -12.53
CA VAL A 204 -1.88 -8.50 -12.89
C VAL A 204 -2.19 -7.00 -12.73
N ALA A 205 -1.16 -6.18 -12.50
CA ALA A 205 -1.27 -4.73 -12.27
C ALA A 205 -2.06 -4.36 -11.00
N SER A 206 -2.08 -5.23 -9.98
CA SER A 206 -2.81 -4.99 -8.72
C SER A 206 -2.26 -3.78 -7.94
N TRP A 207 -1.01 -3.37 -8.18
CA TRP A 207 -0.48 -2.13 -7.60
C TRP A 207 -1.26 -0.88 -8.06
N LYS A 208 -1.84 -0.91 -9.27
CA LYS A 208 -2.70 0.18 -9.76
C LYS A 208 -4.02 0.22 -9.03
N ASP A 209 -4.59 -0.95 -8.72
CA ASP A 209 -5.80 -1.09 -7.90
C ASP A 209 -5.60 -0.47 -6.53
N GLY A 210 -4.49 -0.79 -5.86
CA GLY A 210 -4.17 -0.20 -4.56
C GLY A 210 -3.95 1.31 -4.62
N ALA A 211 -3.33 1.82 -5.68
CA ALA A 211 -3.17 3.26 -5.90
C ALA A 211 -4.52 3.98 -6.10
N MET A 212 -5.42 3.42 -6.92
CA MET A 212 -6.78 3.94 -7.15
C MET A 212 -7.57 4.02 -5.84
N VAL A 213 -7.59 2.92 -5.08
CA VAL A 213 -8.34 2.83 -3.82
C VAL A 213 -7.75 3.75 -2.76
N PHE A 214 -6.42 3.79 -2.63
CA PHE A 214 -5.74 4.67 -1.68
C PHE A 214 -6.07 6.13 -1.96
N ASP A 215 -6.01 6.55 -3.23
CA ASP A 215 -6.31 7.92 -3.62
C ASP A 215 -7.77 8.28 -3.34
N MET A 216 -8.70 7.42 -3.78
CA MET A 216 -10.13 7.59 -3.55
C MET A 216 -10.45 7.75 -2.05
N LEU A 217 -9.94 6.85 -1.20
CA LEU A 217 -10.16 6.94 0.24
C LEU A 217 -9.55 8.22 0.84
N SER A 218 -8.31 8.53 0.49
CA SER A 218 -7.57 9.64 1.10
C SER A 218 -8.02 11.03 0.61
N ARG A 219 -8.25 11.22 -0.69
CA ARG A 219 -8.58 12.52 -1.27
C ARG A 219 -10.05 12.74 -1.51
N ARG A 220 -10.75 11.78 -2.11
CA ARG A 220 -12.18 11.93 -2.44
C ARG A 220 -13.06 11.82 -1.21
N TYR A 221 -12.79 10.83 -0.34
CA TYR A 221 -13.56 10.62 0.88
C TYR A 221 -12.90 11.21 2.13
N GLY A 222 -11.62 11.58 2.07
CA GLY A 222 -10.94 12.24 3.19
C GLY A 222 -10.78 11.32 4.41
N PHE A 223 -10.55 10.02 4.19
CA PHE A 223 -10.17 9.09 5.25
C PHE A 223 -8.84 9.59 5.85
N PRO A 224 -8.69 9.59 7.18
CA PRO A 224 -7.41 9.97 7.77
C PRO A 224 -6.30 9.07 7.26
N ARG A 225 -5.17 9.64 6.83
CA ARG A 225 -4.05 8.86 6.30
C ARG A 225 -3.65 7.73 7.24
N GLN A 226 -3.55 7.97 8.55
CA GLN A 226 -3.16 6.93 9.51
C GLN A 226 -4.21 5.82 9.73
N ASN A 227 -5.44 6.02 9.24
CA ASN A 227 -6.47 4.98 9.24
C ASN A 227 -6.51 4.18 7.93
N ILE A 228 -5.65 4.49 6.96
CA ILE A 228 -5.50 3.71 5.73
C ILE A 228 -4.25 2.84 5.86
N ILE A 229 -4.47 1.55 6.06
CA ILE A 229 -3.41 0.54 6.09
C ILE A 229 -3.30 -0.05 4.68
N TYR A 230 -2.16 0.15 4.01
CA TYR A 230 -1.94 -0.34 2.65
C TYR A 230 -0.78 -1.33 2.61
N LEU A 231 -1.06 -2.63 2.57
CA LEU A 231 -0.03 -3.66 2.47
C LEU A 231 0.11 -4.08 1.00
N SER A 232 1.23 -3.70 0.38
CA SER A 232 1.54 -4.06 -1.01
C SER A 232 2.78 -4.95 -1.10
N ASN A 233 2.77 -5.93 -2.02
CA ASN A 233 3.90 -6.81 -2.33
C ASN A 233 4.58 -7.32 -1.07
N GLY A 234 5.88 -7.08 -0.87
CA GLY A 234 6.64 -7.57 0.28
C GLY A 234 6.15 -7.15 1.66
N CYS A 235 5.25 -6.17 1.73
CA CYS A 235 4.58 -5.80 2.97
C CYS A 235 3.32 -6.63 3.24
N ALA A 236 2.70 -7.22 2.21
CA ALA A 236 1.53 -8.08 2.29
C ALA A 236 1.92 -9.54 2.56
N THR A 237 2.71 -9.78 3.60
CA THR A 237 2.95 -11.13 4.13
C THR A 237 1.77 -11.59 4.97
N ARG A 238 1.55 -12.90 5.12
CA ARG A 238 0.47 -13.43 5.98
C ARG A 238 0.53 -12.86 7.40
N ASP A 239 1.72 -12.87 8.00
CA ASP A 239 1.93 -12.33 9.34
C ASP A 239 1.61 -10.84 9.41
N ASN A 240 2.02 -10.03 8.43
CA ASN A 240 1.75 -8.59 8.44
C ASN A 240 0.25 -8.32 8.27
N VAL A 241 -0.42 -9.03 7.37
CA VAL A 241 -1.86 -8.86 7.11
C VAL A 241 -2.68 -9.20 8.35
N LEU A 242 -2.48 -10.38 8.96
CA LEU A 242 -3.23 -10.79 10.16
C LEU A 242 -2.95 -9.87 11.36
N ASN A 243 -1.69 -9.43 11.52
CA ASN A 243 -1.36 -8.48 12.58
C ASN A 243 -2.02 -7.11 12.36
N ALA A 244 -2.09 -6.65 11.11
CA ALA A 244 -2.78 -5.42 10.76
C ALA A 244 -4.29 -5.52 10.97
N MET A 245 -4.94 -6.61 10.55
CA MET A 245 -6.36 -6.90 10.82
C MET A 245 -6.65 -6.84 12.31
N LYS A 246 -5.91 -7.61 13.11
CA LYS A 246 -6.04 -7.62 14.56
C LYS A 246 -5.83 -6.24 15.17
N TRP A 247 -4.85 -5.48 14.67
CA TRP A 247 -4.58 -4.14 15.14
C TRP A 247 -5.76 -3.20 14.83
N VAL A 248 -6.31 -3.24 13.60
CA VAL A 248 -7.47 -2.44 13.21
C VAL A 248 -8.69 -2.80 14.06
N SER A 249 -8.97 -4.08 14.29
CA SER A 249 -10.09 -4.53 15.13
C SER A 249 -10.02 -4.02 16.57
N GLN A 250 -8.81 -3.77 17.10
CA GLN A 250 -8.62 -3.18 18.43
C GLN A 250 -8.90 -1.66 18.47
N HIS A 251 -9.03 -1.02 17.32
CA HIS A 251 -9.25 0.42 17.15
C HIS A 251 -10.59 0.74 16.48
N THR A 252 -11.42 -0.26 16.20
CA THR A 252 -12.77 -0.10 15.67
C THR A 252 -13.83 -0.46 16.70
N ASP A 253 -15.05 -0.05 16.40
CA ASP A 253 -16.27 -0.33 17.14
C ASP A 253 -17.47 -0.40 16.17
N ALA A 254 -18.68 -0.62 16.70
CA ALA A 254 -19.90 -0.71 15.90
C ALA A 254 -20.24 0.55 15.08
N GLY A 255 -19.73 1.73 15.45
CA GLY A 255 -19.93 2.96 14.69
C GLY A 255 -18.85 3.21 13.64
N SER A 256 -17.81 2.37 13.60
CA SER A 256 -16.71 2.50 12.66
C SER A 256 -17.17 2.16 11.25
N LYS A 257 -16.51 2.73 10.24
CA LYS A 257 -16.68 2.35 8.84
C LYS A 257 -15.40 1.71 8.35
N ILE A 258 -15.49 0.54 7.71
CA ILE A 258 -14.35 -0.20 7.22
C ILE A 258 -14.49 -0.39 5.72
N VAL A 259 -13.45 -0.02 4.98
CA VAL A 259 -13.30 -0.38 3.57
C VAL A 259 -12.18 -1.40 3.49
N PHE A 260 -12.53 -2.65 3.19
CA PHE A 260 -11.59 -3.73 2.90
C PHE A 260 -11.47 -3.89 1.39
N TRP A 261 -10.24 -3.87 0.87
CA TRP A 261 -9.98 -4.02 -0.54
C TRP A 261 -8.79 -4.94 -0.78
N ALA A 262 -9.01 -6.02 -1.53
CA ALA A 262 -7.95 -6.94 -1.91
C ALA A 262 -7.90 -7.10 -3.43
N SER A 263 -6.70 -7.03 -4.01
CA SER A 263 -6.47 -7.28 -5.44
C SER A 263 -5.18 -8.07 -5.66
N GLY A 264 -5.20 -9.01 -6.60
CA GLY A 264 -4.07 -9.89 -6.90
C GLY A 264 -4.53 -11.27 -7.37
N HIS A 265 -3.67 -12.27 -7.17
CA HIS A 265 -4.03 -13.65 -7.44
C HIS A 265 -4.95 -14.21 -6.37
N GLY A 266 -5.84 -15.10 -6.81
CA GLY A 266 -6.76 -15.81 -5.93
C GLY A 266 -6.98 -17.22 -6.42
N GLY A 267 -7.47 -18.06 -5.52
CA GLY A 267 -7.62 -19.48 -5.75
C GLY A 267 -8.58 -20.12 -4.78
N LEU A 268 -8.66 -21.44 -4.89
CA LEU A 268 -9.35 -22.31 -3.95
C LEU A 268 -8.33 -23.26 -3.34
N GLU A 269 -8.46 -23.57 -2.06
CA GLU A 269 -7.63 -24.54 -1.35
C GLU A 269 -8.52 -25.56 -0.61
N LEU A 270 -8.04 -26.78 -0.39
CA LEU A 270 -8.79 -27.80 0.36
C LEU A 270 -8.36 -27.77 1.83
N ASN A 271 -9.26 -27.40 2.74
CA ASN A 271 -8.95 -27.14 4.16
C ASN A 271 -7.75 -26.17 4.27
N GLY A 272 -7.89 -25.02 3.63
CA GLY A 272 -6.89 -23.95 3.56
C GLY A 272 -6.62 -23.34 4.92
N ASP A 273 -7.65 -23.20 5.74
CA ASP A 273 -7.55 -22.84 7.14
C ASP A 273 -8.20 -23.87 8.10
N ASP A 274 -8.29 -23.52 9.38
CA ASP A 274 -8.79 -24.39 10.45
C ASP A 274 -10.31 -24.21 10.72
N ASP A 275 -11.04 -23.63 9.77
CA ASP A 275 -12.49 -23.52 9.84
C ASP A 275 -13.20 -24.85 9.51
N ARG A 276 -14.48 -24.82 9.13
CA ARG A 276 -15.28 -26.04 8.89
C ARG A 276 -15.62 -26.27 7.44
N GLU A 277 -15.13 -25.43 6.55
CA GLU A 277 -15.26 -25.59 5.13
C GLU A 277 -14.32 -26.67 4.61
N ILE A 278 -14.66 -27.23 3.46
CA ILE A 278 -13.80 -28.22 2.79
C ILE A 278 -12.97 -27.53 1.70
N ILE A 279 -13.50 -26.44 1.15
CA ILE A 279 -12.90 -25.64 0.09
C ILE A 279 -12.93 -24.21 0.60
N ASP A 280 -11.77 -23.57 0.62
CA ASP A 280 -11.60 -22.21 1.13
C ASP A 280 -11.22 -21.29 -0.03
N GLY A 281 -11.85 -20.12 -0.07
CA GLY A 281 -11.41 -19.01 -0.89
C GLY A 281 -10.06 -18.49 -0.41
N LYS A 282 -9.15 -18.17 -1.33
CA LYS A 282 -7.87 -17.57 -0.95
C LYS A 282 -7.44 -16.40 -1.82
N ILE A 283 -6.77 -15.45 -1.18
CA ILE A 283 -5.96 -14.41 -1.80
C ILE A 283 -4.50 -14.81 -1.60
N GLU A 284 -3.75 -14.89 -2.70
CA GLU A 284 -2.32 -15.18 -2.64
C GLU A 284 -1.57 -13.94 -2.13
N LEU A 285 -0.92 -14.11 -0.99
CA LEU A 285 -0.12 -13.07 -0.36
C LEU A 285 1.33 -13.13 -0.86
N TRP A 286 2.15 -12.17 -0.45
CA TRP A 286 3.58 -12.22 -0.76
C TRP A 286 4.26 -13.47 -0.20
N ASP A 287 3.81 -13.90 0.98
CA ASP A 287 4.02 -15.23 1.49
C ASP A 287 2.73 -15.81 2.08
N GLY A 288 2.49 -17.08 1.79
CA GLY A 288 1.26 -17.77 2.20
C GLY A 288 0.01 -17.22 1.53
N ASN A 289 -1.13 -17.44 2.18
CA ASN A 289 -2.44 -17.08 1.69
C ASN A 289 -3.22 -16.34 2.78
N LEU A 290 -4.18 -15.51 2.37
CA LEU A 290 -5.26 -15.01 3.22
C LEU A 290 -6.54 -15.73 2.82
N TYR A 291 -7.22 -16.36 3.78
CA TYR A 291 -8.48 -17.07 3.54
C TYR A 291 -9.68 -16.18 3.84
N ASP A 292 -10.82 -16.52 3.28
CA ASP A 292 -12.15 -15.97 3.60
C ASP A 292 -12.46 -16.04 5.10
N GLY A 293 -12.18 -17.17 5.76
CA GLY A 293 -12.33 -17.34 7.22
C GLY A 293 -11.54 -16.29 8.03
N ASP A 294 -10.30 -15.99 7.62
CA ASP A 294 -9.49 -14.93 8.25
C ASP A 294 -10.16 -13.54 8.12
N VAL A 295 -10.80 -13.26 6.97
CA VAL A 295 -11.50 -11.99 6.71
C VAL A 295 -12.81 -11.93 7.48
N ALA A 296 -13.55 -13.04 7.57
CA ALA A 296 -14.77 -13.15 8.37
C ALA A 296 -14.50 -12.89 9.85
N ASP A 297 -13.44 -13.49 10.38
CA ASP A 297 -12.96 -13.24 11.75
C ASP A 297 -12.55 -11.77 11.95
N PHE A 298 -11.82 -11.18 11.00
CA PHE A 298 -11.47 -9.77 11.04
C PHE A 298 -12.72 -8.86 11.12
N PHE A 299 -13.72 -9.11 10.27
CA PHE A 299 -14.95 -8.33 10.26
C PHE A 299 -15.73 -8.47 11.57
N ALA A 300 -15.86 -9.69 12.10
CA ALA A 300 -16.50 -9.93 13.40
C ALA A 300 -15.75 -9.26 14.56
N ASP A 301 -14.43 -9.43 14.63
CA ASP A 301 -13.58 -8.85 15.68
C ASP A 301 -13.57 -7.32 15.63
N SER A 302 -13.79 -6.73 14.45
CA SER A 302 -13.86 -5.28 14.29
C SER A 302 -15.08 -4.66 14.97
N ASN A 303 -16.11 -5.47 15.27
CA ASN A 303 -17.44 -5.08 15.74
C ASN A 303 -18.21 -4.10 14.83
N SER A 304 -17.66 -3.72 13.68
CA SER A 304 -18.27 -2.76 12.76
C SER A 304 -19.49 -3.36 12.07
N VAL A 305 -20.53 -2.54 11.89
CA VAL A 305 -21.70 -2.86 11.06
C VAL A 305 -21.79 -1.96 9.83
N ASN A 306 -20.67 -1.33 9.43
CA ASN A 306 -20.58 -0.49 8.24
C ASN A 306 -19.33 -0.88 7.43
N ILE A 307 -19.40 -2.02 6.73
CA ILE A 307 -18.26 -2.60 6.02
C ILE A 307 -18.55 -2.62 4.52
N LEU A 308 -17.64 -2.04 3.73
CA LEU A 308 -17.53 -2.31 2.30
C LEU A 308 -16.36 -3.27 2.09
N SER A 309 -16.60 -4.43 1.49
CA SER A 309 -15.57 -5.39 1.10
C SER A 309 -15.55 -5.51 -0.42
N VAL A 310 -14.37 -5.30 -1.02
CA VAL A 310 -14.15 -5.50 -2.46
C VAL A 310 -12.98 -6.45 -2.66
N VAL A 311 -13.23 -7.60 -3.29
CA VAL A 311 -12.23 -8.63 -3.56
C VAL A 311 -12.09 -8.86 -5.06
N ASP A 312 -11.00 -8.33 -5.63
CA ASP A 312 -10.66 -8.40 -7.05
C ASP A 312 -9.60 -9.47 -7.33
N THR A 313 -9.98 -10.73 -7.12
CA THR A 313 -9.14 -11.91 -7.37
C THR A 313 -9.94 -13.01 -8.08
N CYS A 314 -9.27 -13.99 -8.69
CA CYS A 314 -9.97 -15.15 -9.26
C CYS A 314 -10.60 -16.00 -8.15
N PHE A 315 -11.77 -16.59 -8.44
CA PHE A 315 -12.54 -17.41 -7.50
C PHE A 315 -12.97 -16.66 -6.24
N SER A 316 -13.08 -15.33 -6.32
CA SER A 316 -13.41 -14.45 -5.20
C SER A 316 -14.82 -14.63 -4.63
N GLY A 317 -15.68 -15.44 -5.26
CA GLY A 317 -17.06 -15.68 -4.80
C GLY A 317 -17.14 -16.25 -3.39
N GLU A 318 -16.11 -16.98 -2.94
CA GLU A 318 -15.99 -17.45 -1.55
C GLU A 318 -15.77 -16.32 -0.53
N PHE A 319 -15.45 -15.11 -0.97
CA PHE A 319 -15.37 -13.94 -0.07
C PHE A 319 -16.74 -13.27 0.11
N GLY A 320 -17.82 -14.07 0.22
CA GLY A 320 -19.19 -13.63 0.47
C GLY A 320 -20.03 -13.28 -0.76
N GLY A 321 -19.69 -13.83 -1.93
CA GLY A 321 -20.54 -13.81 -3.12
C GLY A 321 -21.82 -14.64 -2.93
N PRO A 322 -22.89 -14.43 -3.73
CA PRO A 322 -24.13 -15.21 -3.60
C PRO A 322 -23.98 -16.71 -3.87
N ASP A 323 -22.87 -17.14 -4.50
CA ASP A 323 -22.56 -18.56 -4.75
C ASP A 323 -21.58 -19.18 -3.74
N ASP A 324 -21.19 -18.42 -2.71
CA ASP A 324 -20.30 -18.84 -1.61
C ASP A 324 -20.73 -20.20 -1.06
N LEU A 325 -19.78 -21.16 -1.06
CA LEU A 325 -20.02 -22.51 -0.63
C LEU A 325 -20.42 -22.59 0.85
N GLU A 326 -20.02 -21.64 1.71
CA GLU A 326 -20.55 -21.53 3.08
C GLU A 326 -22.05 -21.34 3.07
N SER A 327 -22.51 -20.35 2.30
CA SER A 327 -23.93 -20.02 2.25
C SER A 327 -24.78 -21.22 1.78
N VAL A 328 -24.21 -22.03 0.89
CA VAL A 328 -24.87 -23.18 0.25
C VAL A 328 -24.81 -24.46 1.11
N PHE A 329 -23.68 -24.71 1.79
CA PHE A 329 -23.43 -25.98 2.51
C PHE A 329 -23.43 -25.86 4.04
N ALA A 330 -23.32 -24.65 4.62
CA ALA A 330 -23.18 -24.43 6.06
C ALA A 330 -24.50 -24.40 6.85
N HIS A 331 -25.41 -25.35 6.59
CA HIS A 331 -26.50 -25.67 7.53
C HIS A 331 -26.01 -26.29 8.87
N PHE A 332 -24.70 -26.40 9.09
CA PHE A 332 -24.08 -27.11 10.23
C PHE A 332 -22.92 -26.37 10.93
N GLY A 333 -22.59 -25.13 10.55
CA GLY A 333 -21.45 -24.34 11.09
C GLY A 333 -21.81 -23.38 12.22
N SER A 334 -20.83 -23.00 13.06
CA SER A 334 -20.97 -22.04 14.18
C SER A 334 -19.80 -21.03 14.23
N GLY A 335 -19.20 -20.70 13.08
CA GLY A 335 -18.14 -19.71 12.93
C GLY A 335 -18.68 -18.34 12.51
N ASN A 336 -17.81 -17.33 12.50
CA ASN A 336 -18.09 -16.04 11.89
C ASN A 336 -18.18 -16.23 10.37
N LYS A 337 -19.02 -15.46 9.70
CA LYS A 337 -19.23 -15.59 8.25
C LYS A 337 -18.90 -14.31 7.52
N MET A 338 -18.66 -14.37 6.22
CA MET A 338 -18.52 -13.17 5.39
C MET A 338 -19.84 -12.38 5.28
N GLU A 339 -20.98 -13.08 5.18
CA GLU A 339 -22.31 -12.54 4.86
C GLU A 339 -23.16 -12.24 6.11
N GLU A 340 -22.57 -11.56 7.08
CA GLU A 340 -23.29 -11.05 8.25
C GLU A 340 -23.84 -9.63 8.02
N GLU A 341 -24.80 -9.23 8.86
CA GLU A 341 -25.43 -7.90 8.83
C GLU A 341 -24.39 -6.76 8.91
N GLY A 342 -24.62 -5.70 8.13
CA GLY A 342 -23.80 -4.49 8.13
C GLY A 342 -22.68 -4.47 7.09
N ARG A 343 -22.80 -5.30 6.04
CA ARG A 343 -21.73 -5.52 5.05
C ARG A 343 -22.24 -5.41 3.61
N VAL A 344 -21.53 -4.67 2.77
CA VAL A 344 -21.70 -4.67 1.32
C VAL A 344 -20.49 -5.39 0.73
N LEU A 345 -20.72 -6.56 0.15
CA LEU A 345 -19.67 -7.46 -0.33
C LEU A 345 -19.69 -7.50 -1.85
N ILE A 346 -18.54 -7.26 -2.48
CA ILE A 346 -18.40 -7.19 -3.93
C ILE A 346 -17.20 -8.01 -4.36
N THR A 347 -17.41 -8.99 -5.22
CA THR A 347 -16.39 -9.94 -5.69
C THR A 347 -16.24 -9.81 -7.19
N SER A 348 -15.03 -9.97 -7.72
CA SER A 348 -14.75 -9.79 -9.18
C SER A 348 -15.12 -10.99 -10.04
N SER A 349 -15.35 -12.12 -9.39
CA SER A 349 -15.70 -13.41 -9.95
C SER A 349 -16.51 -14.23 -8.95
N THR A 350 -17.38 -15.10 -9.47
CA THR A 350 -18.05 -16.16 -8.70
C THR A 350 -17.05 -17.23 -8.24
N THR A 351 -17.44 -18.12 -7.33
CA THR A 351 -16.63 -19.23 -6.79
C THR A 351 -16.02 -20.16 -7.86
N ILE A 352 -16.59 -20.21 -9.07
CA ILE A 352 -16.12 -21.08 -10.16
C ILE A 352 -15.60 -20.34 -11.39
N THR A 353 -15.48 -19.01 -11.32
CA THR A 353 -15.04 -18.18 -12.45
C THR A 353 -13.74 -17.45 -12.16
N ARG A 354 -13.15 -16.86 -13.20
CA ARG A 354 -11.91 -16.08 -13.09
C ARG A 354 -12.22 -14.60 -13.25
N ALA A 355 -11.54 -13.80 -12.43
CA ALA A 355 -11.51 -12.35 -12.56
C ALA A 355 -10.78 -11.93 -13.83
N LYS A 356 -10.95 -10.66 -14.22
CA LYS A 356 -10.28 -10.07 -15.38
C LYS A 356 -9.54 -8.82 -14.98
N ALA A 357 -8.30 -8.72 -15.44
CA ALA A 357 -7.48 -7.54 -15.32
C ALA A 357 -7.08 -7.00 -16.69
N THR A 358 -6.60 -5.76 -16.70
CA THR A 358 -5.98 -5.07 -17.83
C THR A 358 -4.65 -4.50 -17.37
N ASP A 359 -3.88 -3.91 -18.29
CA ASP A 359 -2.68 -3.16 -17.92
C ASP A 359 -2.97 -1.97 -16.98
N ASN A 360 -4.24 -1.57 -16.81
CA ASN A 360 -4.68 -0.51 -15.89
C ASN A 360 -5.17 -1.02 -14.52
N GLY A 361 -5.17 -2.33 -14.27
CA GLY A 361 -5.68 -2.95 -13.05
C GLY A 361 -6.87 -3.90 -13.30
N GLY A 362 -7.42 -4.42 -12.21
CA GLY A 362 -8.60 -5.29 -12.19
C GLY A 362 -9.85 -4.57 -12.70
N LEU A 363 -10.64 -5.24 -13.55
CA LEU A 363 -11.82 -4.61 -14.13
C LEU A 363 -12.84 -4.21 -13.05
N LEU A 364 -13.03 -5.04 -12.02
CA LEU A 364 -13.94 -4.69 -10.94
C LEU A 364 -13.44 -3.44 -10.21
N THR A 365 -12.17 -3.40 -9.83
CA THR A 365 -11.61 -2.25 -9.11
C THR A 365 -11.71 -0.97 -9.93
N ILE A 366 -11.35 -0.99 -11.22
CA ILE A 366 -11.46 0.18 -12.10
C ILE A 366 -12.89 0.72 -12.10
N PHE A 367 -13.90 -0.14 -12.31
CA PHE A 367 -15.28 0.32 -12.37
C PHE A 367 -15.84 0.71 -11.01
N MET A 368 -15.47 0.01 -9.94
CA MET A 368 -15.92 0.32 -8.58
C MET A 368 -15.39 1.66 -8.12
N VAL A 369 -14.09 1.93 -8.32
CA VAL A 369 -13.50 3.24 -7.98
C VAL A 369 -14.08 4.32 -8.89
N ALA A 370 -14.21 4.10 -10.20
CA ALA A 370 -14.85 5.06 -11.10
C ALA A 370 -16.28 5.43 -10.65
N ALA A 371 -17.07 4.42 -10.25
CA ALA A 371 -18.41 4.62 -9.73
C ALA A 371 -18.40 5.48 -8.45
N LEU A 372 -17.56 5.14 -7.48
CA LEU A 372 -17.41 5.89 -6.22
C LEU A 372 -16.85 7.31 -6.42
N GLU A 373 -16.10 7.55 -7.48
CA GLU A 373 -15.61 8.89 -7.87
C GLU A 373 -16.68 9.71 -8.61
N GLY A 374 -17.80 9.10 -9.00
CA GLY A 374 -18.88 9.77 -9.75
C GLY A 374 -18.54 9.97 -11.22
N ILE A 375 -17.74 9.09 -11.80
CA ILE A 375 -17.40 9.09 -13.23
C ILE A 375 -18.64 8.78 -14.08
N GLU A 376 -18.75 9.45 -15.24
CA GLU A 376 -19.87 9.26 -16.15
C GLU A 376 -19.65 8.04 -17.07
N ASP A 377 -20.73 7.29 -17.29
CA ASP A 377 -20.80 6.27 -18.33
C ASP A 377 -20.95 6.91 -19.73
N ARG A 378 -21.02 6.08 -20.78
CA ARG A 378 -21.19 6.55 -22.17
C ARG A 378 -22.49 7.30 -22.43
N MET A 379 -23.46 7.17 -21.53
CA MET A 379 -24.76 7.83 -21.60
C MET A 379 -24.81 9.11 -20.76
N GLY A 380 -23.72 9.45 -20.06
CA GLY A 380 -23.66 10.60 -19.15
C GLY A 380 -24.28 10.32 -17.78
N ASN A 381 -24.46 9.05 -17.40
CA ASN A 381 -25.00 8.68 -16.09
C ASN A 381 -23.85 8.33 -15.14
N THR A 382 -23.98 8.73 -13.88
CA THR A 382 -23.10 8.28 -12.80
C THR A 382 -23.68 7.05 -12.10
N ALA A 383 -23.07 6.61 -11.01
CA ALA A 383 -23.62 5.56 -10.17
C ALA A 383 -24.75 6.04 -9.23
N ASP A 384 -24.94 7.36 -9.05
CA ASP A 384 -26.07 7.94 -8.29
C ASP A 384 -27.39 7.60 -9.01
N SER A 385 -28.00 6.48 -8.59
CA SER A 385 -29.12 5.85 -9.28
C SER A 385 -30.47 6.38 -8.80
N ASN A 386 -30.48 6.94 -7.59
CA ASN A 386 -31.66 7.50 -6.94
C ASN A 386 -31.74 9.05 -7.07
N ASP A 387 -30.73 9.68 -7.70
CA ASP A 387 -30.57 11.13 -7.91
C ASP A 387 -30.55 11.93 -6.58
N ASP A 388 -30.02 11.37 -5.49
CA ASP A 388 -29.95 12.02 -4.18
C ASP A 388 -28.72 12.94 -4.01
N GLY A 389 -27.80 12.92 -5.00
CA GLY A 389 -26.58 13.69 -5.04
C GLY A 389 -25.40 13.04 -4.30
N LYS A 390 -25.53 11.77 -3.90
CA LYS A 390 -24.49 10.93 -3.30
C LYS A 390 -24.46 9.57 -4.00
N ILE A 391 -23.40 8.81 -3.74
CA ILE A 391 -23.23 7.47 -4.29
C ILE A 391 -23.00 6.54 -3.11
N SER A 392 -23.93 5.62 -2.89
CA SER A 392 -23.74 4.57 -1.89
C SER A 392 -22.81 3.48 -2.41
N ALA A 393 -22.28 2.65 -1.50
CA ALA A 393 -21.46 1.50 -1.88
C ALA A 393 -22.26 0.50 -2.74
N GLU A 394 -23.55 0.33 -2.46
CA GLU A 394 -24.48 -0.52 -3.19
C GLU A 394 -24.67 0.00 -4.61
N GLU A 395 -24.93 1.30 -4.77
CA GLU A 395 -25.06 1.97 -6.07
C GLU A 395 -23.79 1.84 -6.92
N ALA A 396 -22.64 2.11 -6.31
CA ALA A 396 -21.35 1.94 -6.97
C ALA A 396 -21.12 0.48 -7.39
N GLY A 397 -21.45 -0.47 -6.51
CA GLY A 397 -21.34 -1.89 -6.78
C GLY A 397 -22.23 -2.36 -7.93
N PHE A 398 -23.51 -1.97 -7.94
CA PHE A 398 -24.42 -2.28 -9.03
C PHE A 398 -23.94 -1.71 -10.36
N TRP A 399 -23.50 -0.44 -10.35
CA TRP A 399 -22.95 0.20 -11.54
C TRP A 399 -21.71 -0.52 -12.06
N ALA A 400 -20.79 -0.90 -11.17
CA ALA A 400 -19.57 -1.61 -11.53
C ALA A 400 -19.83 -3.01 -12.08
N VAL A 401 -20.70 -3.79 -11.42
CA VAL A 401 -21.11 -5.13 -11.85
C VAL A 401 -21.71 -5.12 -13.26
N LEU A 402 -22.59 -4.16 -13.55
CA LEU A 402 -23.20 -4.02 -14.88
C LEU A 402 -22.16 -3.72 -15.97
N HIS A 403 -21.19 -2.85 -15.67
CA HIS A 403 -20.09 -2.55 -16.58
C HIS A 403 -19.17 -3.76 -16.77
N CYS A 404 -18.89 -4.53 -15.73
CA CYS A 404 -18.14 -5.78 -15.85
C CYS A 404 -18.85 -6.84 -16.72
N TYR A 405 -20.17 -7.03 -16.58
CA TYR A 405 -20.91 -7.99 -17.40
C TYR A 405 -20.86 -7.66 -18.89
N ALA A 406 -20.91 -6.38 -19.25
CA ALA A 406 -20.75 -5.95 -20.64
C ALA A 406 -19.37 -6.30 -21.24
N ARG A 407 -18.42 -6.77 -20.43
CA ARG A 407 -17.07 -7.20 -20.80
C ARG A 407 -16.81 -8.68 -20.50
N HIS A 408 -17.88 -9.46 -20.31
CA HIS A 408 -17.83 -10.90 -20.01
C HIS A 408 -17.01 -11.23 -18.75
N SER A 409 -16.97 -10.33 -17.76
CA SER A 409 -16.57 -10.66 -16.39
C SER A 409 -17.82 -11.03 -15.59
N PHE A 410 -17.65 -11.76 -14.49
CA PHE A 410 -18.78 -12.26 -13.68
C PHE A 410 -18.64 -11.86 -12.21
N PRO A 411 -18.56 -10.55 -11.90
CA PRO A 411 -18.54 -10.12 -10.52
C PRO A 411 -19.90 -10.33 -9.88
N GLU A 412 -19.90 -10.30 -8.56
CA GLU A 412 -21.09 -10.47 -7.74
C GLU A 412 -21.17 -9.36 -6.69
N LEU A 413 -22.40 -9.07 -6.30
CA LEU A 413 -22.72 -8.14 -5.22
C LEU A 413 -23.66 -8.87 -4.27
N ASN A 414 -23.28 -8.86 -2.99
CA ASN A 414 -24.09 -9.37 -1.91
C ASN A 414 -24.24 -8.26 -0.86
N ASP A 415 -25.46 -7.74 -0.75
CA ASP A 415 -25.80 -6.65 0.15
C ASP A 415 -26.44 -7.19 1.42
N CYS A 416 -25.65 -7.19 2.49
CA CYS A 416 -26.04 -7.52 3.85
C CYS A 416 -26.19 -6.25 4.72
N TYR A 417 -26.15 -5.06 4.12
CA TYR A 417 -26.33 -3.79 4.82
C TYR A 417 -27.80 -3.36 4.78
N ILE A 418 -28.30 -2.80 5.90
CA ILE A 418 -29.66 -2.26 5.93
C ILE A 418 -29.61 -0.78 5.60
N GLY A 419 -30.06 -0.42 4.40
CA GLY A 419 -30.09 0.96 3.92
C GLY A 419 -29.02 1.20 2.88
N ASP A 420 -28.43 2.40 2.87
CA ASP A 420 -27.39 2.81 1.93
C ASP A 420 -26.09 3.10 2.70
N LEU A 421 -25.02 2.38 2.38
CA LEU A 421 -23.70 2.57 2.99
C LEU A 421 -22.92 3.68 2.28
N TYR A 422 -22.83 4.84 2.93
CA TYR A 422 -22.03 5.98 2.45
C TYR A 422 -20.64 6.02 3.09
N LEU A 423 -19.61 6.29 2.27
CA LEU A 423 -18.20 6.39 2.73
C LEU A 423 -17.85 7.80 3.27
N GLU A 424 -18.70 8.80 3.05
CA GLU A 424 -18.54 10.12 3.63
C GLU A 424 -18.60 10.10 5.17
N LYS A 425 -18.15 11.22 5.77
CA LYS A 425 -18.09 11.39 7.23
C LYS A 425 -19.47 11.45 7.87
#